data_AF-A0A3C1VS32-F1
#
_entry.id   AF-A0A3C1VS32-F1
#
_cell.length_a   1.000
_cell.length_b   1.000
_cell.length_c   1.000
_cell.angle_alpha   90.00
_cell.angle_beta   90.00
_cell.angle_gamma   90.00
#
_symmetry.space_group_name_H-M   'P 1'
#
loop_
_entity.id
_entity.type
_entity.pdbx_description
1 polymer ?
#
loop_
_entity_poly.entity_id
_entity_poly.type
_entity_poly.pdbx_seq_one_letter_code
_entity_poly.pdbx_strand_id
1 'polypeptide(L)'
;MEAYRQEIIVGAVVIYMLFCIVTGLWAMRRTHDSSDFFIAGRGLGPIVVALALFSSTLSGFGFVGGPGLVYSIGVSSFWMVVISSIGYAIGFFLVAKRIRMIAELRDCLSLPDVVAARYGSEAVRFLMAVTIVLGVMGYLA
;
A
#
# COMPACT_ATOMS: atom_id res chain seq x y z
N MET A 1 12.98 -32.20 -16.84
CA MET A 1 12.51 -30.98 -16.13
C MET A 1 13.16 -29.71 -16.69
N GLU A 2 14.44 -29.71 -17.08
CA GLU A 2 15.08 -28.50 -17.66
C GLU A 2 14.52 -28.10 -19.04
N ALA A 3 14.16 -29.06 -19.89
CA ALA A 3 13.62 -28.81 -21.24
C ALA A 3 12.34 -27.93 -21.24
N TYR A 4 11.50 -28.07 -20.22
CA TYR A 4 10.22 -27.34 -20.11
C TYR A 4 10.28 -26.14 -19.16
N ARG A 5 11.44 -25.83 -18.58
CA ARG A 5 11.57 -24.80 -17.54
C ARG A 5 11.06 -23.44 -18.03
N GLN A 6 11.44 -23.03 -19.23
CA GLN A 6 11.03 -21.74 -19.80
C GLN A 6 9.52 -21.70 -20.05
N GLU A 7 8.95 -22.77 -20.60
CA GLU A 7 7.52 -22.88 -20.87
C GLU A 7 6.69 -22.83 -19.57
N ILE A 8 7.15 -23.50 -18.51
CA ILE A 8 6.51 -23.46 -17.19
C ILE A 8 6.53 -22.04 -16.61
N ILE A 9 7.68 -21.34 -16.68
CA ILE A 9 7.82 -19.98 -16.15
C ILE A 9 6.90 -19.03 -16.91
N VAL A 10 6.95 -19.04 -18.25
CA VAL A 10 6.11 -18.17 -19.07
C VAL A 10 4.63 -18.49 -18.87
N GLY A 11 4.28 -19.78 -18.80
CA GLY A 11 2.92 -20.23 -18.50
C GLY A 11 2.41 -19.71 -17.16
N ALA A 12 3.21 -19.81 -16.10
CA ALA A 12 2.86 -19.28 -14.78
C ALA A 12 2.66 -17.75 -14.79
N VAL A 13 3.52 -17.00 -15.48
CA VAL A 13 3.40 -15.54 -15.62
C VAL A 13 2.12 -15.17 -16.37
N VAL A 14 1.81 -15.86 -17.48
CA VAL A 14 0.59 -15.59 -18.25
C VAL A 14 -0.64 -15.88 -17.42
N ILE A 15 -0.69 -17.01 -16.71
CA ILE A 15 -1.81 -17.36 -15.83
C ILE A 15 -2.00 -16.31 -14.74
N TYR A 16 -0.91 -15.85 -14.10
CA TYR A 16 -0.96 -14.79 -13.10
C TYR A 16 -1.50 -13.47 -13.67
N MET A 17 -1.00 -13.05 -14.84
CA MET A 17 -1.46 -11.83 -15.51
C MET A 17 -2.94 -11.90 -15.87
N LEU A 18 -3.39 -13.04 -16.41
CA LEU A 18 -4.81 -13.28 -16.70
C LEU A 18 -5.65 -13.20 -15.42
N PHE A 19 -5.17 -13.78 -14.32
CA PHE A 19 -5.84 -13.70 -13.03
C PHE A 19 -5.99 -12.24 -12.58
N CYS A 20 -4.93 -11.42 -12.64
CA CYS A 20 -4.98 -9.99 -12.32
C CYS A 20 -5.96 -9.21 -13.20
N ILE A 21 -5.99 -9.48 -14.51
CA ILE A 21 -6.91 -8.82 -15.44
C ILE A 21 -8.36 -9.20 -15.12
N VAL A 22 -8.64 -10.50 -14.92
CA VAL A 22 -9.99 -10.99 -14.61
C VAL A 22 -10.49 -10.42 -13.29
N THR A 23 -9.66 -10.37 -12.25
CA THR A 23 -10.04 -9.76 -10.97
C THR A 23 -10.28 -8.26 -11.10
N GLY A 24 -9.47 -7.55 -11.89
CA GLY A 24 -9.68 -6.13 -12.20
C GLY A 24 -11.01 -5.88 -12.93
N LEU A 25 -11.31 -6.66 -13.97
CA LEU A 25 -12.58 -6.57 -14.71
C LEU A 25 -13.79 -6.91 -13.83
N TRP A 26 -13.65 -7.87 -12.93
CA TRP A 26 -14.67 -8.24 -11.96
C TRP A 26 -14.89 -7.16 -10.89
N ALA A 27 -13.82 -6.51 -10.44
CA ALA A 27 -13.88 -5.41 -9.47
C ALA A 27 -14.48 -4.15 -10.09
N MET A 28 -14.16 -3.84 -11.34
CA MET A 28 -14.71 -2.70 -12.09
C MET A 28 -16.25 -2.74 -12.15
N ARG A 29 -16.85 -3.93 -12.22
CA ARG A 29 -18.32 -4.09 -12.20
C ARG A 29 -18.97 -3.75 -10.85
N ARG A 30 -18.19 -3.62 -9.77
CA ARG A 30 -18.65 -3.26 -8.42
C ARG A 30 -18.36 -1.83 -8.03
N THR A 31 -17.62 -1.09 -8.86
CA THR A 31 -17.30 0.31 -8.60
C THR A 31 -18.36 1.19 -9.26
N HIS A 32 -19.20 1.83 -8.45
CA HIS A 32 -20.25 2.72 -8.95
C HIS A 32 -19.94 4.20 -8.71
N ASP A 33 -19.18 4.52 -7.65
CA ASP A 33 -18.80 5.88 -7.31
C ASP A 33 -17.34 6.01 -6.86
N SER A 34 -16.94 7.22 -6.49
CA SER A 34 -15.59 7.52 -6.00
C SER A 34 -15.26 6.85 -4.66
N SER A 35 -16.25 6.63 -3.80
CA SER A 35 -16.04 5.96 -2.49
C SER A 35 -15.73 4.48 -2.69
N ASP A 36 -16.46 3.82 -3.59
CA ASP A 36 -16.18 2.45 -4.01
C ASP A 36 -14.79 2.33 -4.63
N PHE A 37 -14.37 3.33 -5.41
CA PHE A 37 -13.07 3.32 -6.06
C PHE A 37 -11.90 3.53 -5.09
N PHE A 38 -11.97 4.56 -4.24
CA PHE A 38 -10.84 4.94 -3.37
C PHE A 38 -10.75 4.15 -2.07
N ILE A 39 -11.89 3.76 -1.49
CA ILE A 39 -11.96 3.16 -0.15
C ILE A 39 -12.82 1.89 -0.10
N ALA A 40 -13.20 1.34 -1.26
CA ALA A 40 -14.03 0.13 -1.38
C ALA A 40 -15.32 0.23 -0.54
N GLY A 41 -15.94 1.42 -0.52
CA GLY A 41 -17.18 1.71 0.20
C GLY A 41 -17.07 1.52 1.73
N ARG A 42 -15.85 1.46 2.28
CA ARG A 42 -15.57 1.13 3.70
C ARG A 42 -16.09 -0.25 4.14
N GLY A 43 -16.45 -1.13 3.21
CA GLY A 43 -17.05 -2.43 3.49
C GLY A 43 -16.05 -3.58 3.71
N LEU A 44 -14.76 -3.33 3.53
CA LEU A 44 -13.73 -4.36 3.68
C LEU A 44 -13.52 -4.75 5.14
N GLY A 45 -13.60 -6.05 5.43
CA GLY A 45 -13.29 -6.60 6.74
C GLY A 45 -11.82 -6.42 7.13
N PRO A 46 -11.49 -6.47 8.43
CA PRO A 46 -10.15 -6.17 8.94
C PRO A 46 -9.05 -7.07 8.36
N ILE A 47 -9.35 -8.33 8.08
CA ILE A 47 -8.40 -9.28 7.48
C ILE A 47 -8.06 -8.85 6.05
N VAL A 48 -9.06 -8.49 5.25
CA VAL A 48 -8.86 -8.07 3.85
C VAL A 48 -8.06 -6.76 3.81
N VAL A 49 -8.38 -5.81 4.69
CA VAL A 49 -7.62 -4.56 4.82
C VAL A 49 -6.18 -4.83 5.24
N ALA A 50 -5.93 -5.73 6.20
CA ALA A 50 -4.57 -6.08 6.63
C ALA A 50 -3.76 -6.72 5.50
N LEU A 51 -4.36 -7.63 4.72
CA LEU A 51 -3.71 -8.23 3.55
C LEU A 51 -3.42 -7.20 2.46
N ALA A 52 -4.34 -6.29 2.19
CA ALA A 52 -4.13 -5.21 1.22
C ALA A 52 -2.98 -4.28 1.67
N LEU A 53 -2.94 -3.90 2.95
CA LEU A 53 -1.84 -3.11 3.51
C LEU A 53 -0.50 -3.84 3.40
N PHE A 54 -0.47 -5.14 3.73
CA PHE A 54 0.75 -5.95 3.60
C PHE A 54 1.21 -6.05 2.15
N SER A 55 0.29 -6.35 1.22
CA SER A 55 0.58 -6.41 -0.21
C SER A 55 1.12 -5.08 -0.76
N SER A 56 0.61 -3.95 -0.29
CA SER A 56 1.08 -2.62 -0.70
C SER A 56 2.47 -2.26 -0.16
N THR A 57 2.85 -2.83 0.99
CA THR A 57 4.19 -2.61 1.58
C THR A 57 5.26 -3.50 0.92
N LEU A 58 4.88 -4.68 0.39
CA LEU A 58 5.82 -5.53 -0.32
C LEU A 58 6.21 -4.92 -1.67
N SER A 59 7.51 -4.69 -1.84
CA SER A 59 8.12 -4.14 -3.06
C SER A 59 9.31 -4.99 -3.50
N GLY A 60 9.94 -4.62 -4.62
CA GLY A 60 11.16 -5.27 -5.11
C GLY A 60 12.30 -5.27 -4.08
N PHE A 61 12.32 -4.31 -3.15
CA PHE A 61 13.26 -4.33 -2.03
C PHE A 61 13.07 -5.58 -1.16
N GLY A 62 11.83 -5.97 -0.82
CA GLY A 62 11.59 -7.13 0.03
C GLY A 62 12.08 -8.45 -0.58
N PHE A 63 12.05 -8.58 -1.91
CA PHE A 63 12.45 -9.81 -2.62
C PHE A 63 13.91 -9.87 -3.02
N VAL A 64 14.50 -8.76 -3.49
CA VAL A 64 15.86 -8.72 -4.04
C VAL A 64 16.79 -7.86 -3.19
N GLY A 65 16.36 -6.65 -2.85
CA GLY A 65 17.19 -5.68 -2.14
C GLY A 65 17.58 -6.13 -0.72
N GLY A 66 16.61 -6.61 0.06
CA GLY A 66 16.78 -7.07 1.43
C GLY A 66 17.74 -8.27 1.52
N PRO A 67 17.49 -9.38 0.81
CA PRO A 67 18.43 -10.49 0.77
C PRO A 67 19.82 -10.10 0.24
N GLY A 68 19.89 -9.22 -0.77
CA GLY A 68 21.17 -8.69 -1.27
C GLY A 68 21.95 -7.90 -0.22
N LEU A 69 21.25 -7.11 0.60
CA LEU A 69 21.85 -6.39 1.72
C LEU A 69 22.30 -7.33 2.83
N VAL A 70 21.48 -8.32 3.19
CA VAL A 70 21.85 -9.36 4.16
C VAL A 70 23.07 -10.14 3.67
N TYR A 71 23.17 -10.42 2.38
CA TYR A 71 24.33 -11.07 1.78
C TYR A 71 25.60 -10.22 1.91
N SER A 72 25.50 -8.89 1.77
CA SER A 72 26.66 -7.99 1.78
C SER A 72 27.15 -7.62 3.19
N ILE A 73 26.25 -7.32 4.13
CA ILE A 73 26.60 -6.85 5.49
C ILE A 73 26.16 -7.80 6.61
N GLY A 74 25.61 -8.96 6.26
CA GLY A 74 25.23 -10.00 7.20
C GLY A 74 24.08 -9.62 8.13
N VAL A 75 24.10 -10.20 9.33
CA VAL A 75 23.09 -10.03 10.40
C VAL A 75 22.97 -8.58 10.86
N SER A 76 23.96 -7.72 10.57
CA SER A 76 23.87 -6.28 10.85
C SER A 76 22.63 -5.66 10.20
N SER A 77 22.20 -6.12 9.02
CA SER A 77 20.97 -5.66 8.35
C SER A 77 19.69 -5.82 9.18
N PHE A 78 19.68 -6.68 10.20
CA PHE A 78 18.49 -7.02 10.98
C PHE A 78 17.86 -5.82 11.70
N TRP A 79 18.66 -4.80 12.03
CA TRP A 79 18.15 -3.58 12.66
C TRP A 79 17.06 -2.92 11.80
N MET A 80 17.15 -2.99 10.46
CA MET A 80 16.18 -2.38 9.56
C MET A 80 14.80 -3.02 9.72
N VAL A 81 14.75 -4.36 9.85
CA VAL A 81 13.50 -5.10 10.04
C VAL A 81 12.89 -4.74 11.38
N VAL A 82 13.70 -4.72 12.44
CA VAL A 82 13.26 -4.42 13.81
C VAL A 82 12.71 -2.99 13.91
N ILE A 83 13.49 -2.00 13.48
CA ILE A 83 13.09 -0.59 13.58
C ILE A 83 11.87 -0.31 12.69
N SER A 84 11.84 -0.83 11.46
CA SER A 84 10.69 -0.63 10.57
C SER A 84 9.42 -1.23 11.16
N SER A 85 9.48 -2.48 11.65
CA SER A 85 8.31 -3.16 12.22
C SER A 85 7.77 -2.43 13.46
N ILE A 86 8.66 -2.02 14.36
CA ILE A 86 8.28 -1.26 15.56
C ILE A 86 7.73 0.12 15.17
N GLY A 87 8.37 0.82 14.23
CA GLY A 87 7.93 2.12 13.75
C GLY A 87 6.54 2.08 13.13
N TYR A 88 6.27 1.10 12.26
CA TYR A 88 4.93 0.89 11.70
C TYR A 88 3.89 0.59 12.78
N ALA A 89 4.21 -0.30 13.73
CA ALA A 89 3.30 -0.64 14.82
C ALA A 89 2.95 0.60 15.66
N ILE A 90 3.97 1.35 16.11
CA ILE A 90 3.78 2.55 16.92
C ILE A 90 2.96 3.60 16.14
N GLY A 91 3.33 3.89 14.89
CA GLY A 91 2.60 4.84 14.05
C GLY A 91 1.14 4.45 13.87
N PHE A 92 0.88 3.16 13.64
CA PHE A 92 -0.47 2.63 13.53
C PHE A 92 -1.26 2.80 14.83
N PHE A 93 -0.74 2.33 15.96
CA PHE A 93 -1.45 2.40 17.24
C PHE A 93 -1.71 3.83 17.71
N LEU A 94 -0.79 4.76 17.45
CA LEU A 94 -0.93 6.16 17.88
C LEU A 94 -1.90 6.96 16.99
N VAL A 95 -1.86 6.73 15.67
CA VAL A 95 -2.46 7.67 14.71
C VAL A 95 -3.67 7.07 13.98
N ALA A 96 -3.69 5.76 13.71
CA ALA A 96 -4.69 5.15 12.82
C ALA A 96 -6.13 5.36 13.31
N LYS A 97 -6.40 5.17 14.61
CA LYS A 97 -7.74 5.38 15.17
C LYS A 97 -8.23 6.81 14.97
N ARG A 98 -7.37 7.81 15.20
CA ARG A 98 -7.74 9.23 15.07
C ARG A 98 -8.01 9.62 13.62
N ILE A 99 -7.15 9.17 12.69
CA ILE A 99 -7.36 9.40 11.25
C ILE A 99 -8.68 8.78 10.80
N ARG A 100 -8.95 7.52 11.19
CA ARG A 100 -10.18 6.81 10.82
C ARG A 100 -11.43 7.53 11.30
N MET A 101 -11.45 7.97 12.56
CA MET A 101 -12.61 8.69 13.11
C MET A 101 -12.89 10.01 12.36
N ILE A 102 -11.84 10.80 12.05
CA ILE A 102 -12.02 12.05 11.29
C ILE A 102 -12.51 11.75 9.88
N ALA A 103 -11.94 10.75 9.22
CA ALA A 103 -12.32 10.36 7.87
C ALA A 103 -13.78 9.91 7.80
N GLU A 104 -14.27 9.14 8.77
CA GLU A 104 -15.65 8.68 8.85
C GLU A 104 -16.63 9.83 9.17
N LEU A 105 -16.27 10.75 10.09
CA LEU A 105 -17.14 11.86 10.49
C LEU A 105 -17.27 12.97 9.44
N ARG A 106 -16.25 13.15 8.60
CA ARG A 106 -16.16 14.23 7.60
C ARG A 106 -16.21 13.72 6.17
N ASP A 107 -16.52 12.45 6.01
CA ASP A 107 -16.56 11.72 4.75
C ASP A 107 -15.34 11.95 3.84
N CYS A 108 -14.15 11.94 4.45
CA CYS A 108 -12.91 12.16 3.72
C CYS A 108 -12.54 10.93 2.87
N LEU A 109 -12.08 11.18 1.65
CA LEU A 109 -11.59 10.13 0.73
C LEU A 109 -10.07 10.00 0.74
N SER A 110 -9.34 11.06 1.07
CA SER A 110 -7.87 11.09 1.05
C SER A 110 -7.26 11.61 2.35
N LEU A 111 -5.97 11.32 2.56
CA LEU A 111 -5.22 11.84 3.72
C LEU A 111 -5.16 13.38 3.74
N PRO A 112 -4.91 14.09 2.61
CA PRO A 112 -5.02 15.54 2.57
C PRO A 112 -6.38 16.07 3.04
N ASP A 113 -7.48 15.39 2.69
CA ASP A 113 -8.83 15.79 3.14
C ASP A 113 -8.98 15.65 4.65
N VAL A 114 -8.44 14.56 5.24
CA VAL A 114 -8.44 14.37 6.70
C VAL A 114 -7.68 15.49 7.41
N VAL A 115 -6.54 15.89 6.86
CA VAL A 115 -5.74 16.98 7.44
C VAL A 115 -6.46 18.33 7.26
N ALA A 116 -7.04 18.59 6.08
CA ALA A 116 -7.84 19.78 5.82
C ALA A 116 -9.03 19.87 6.79
N ALA A 117 -9.76 18.77 6.99
CA ALA A 117 -10.90 18.69 7.89
C ALA A 117 -10.52 18.86 9.36
N ARG A 118 -9.29 18.47 9.74
CA ARG A 118 -8.75 18.66 11.08
C ARG A 118 -8.37 20.11 11.37
N TYR A 119 -7.76 20.80 10.41
CA TYR A 119 -7.20 22.14 10.59
C TYR A 119 -8.05 23.26 10.00
N GLY A 120 -9.10 22.94 9.23
CA GLY A 120 -9.97 23.91 8.56
C GLY A 120 -9.27 24.75 7.50
N SER A 121 -8.25 24.21 6.81
CA SER A 121 -7.40 24.97 5.88
C SER A 121 -7.10 24.23 4.58
N GLU A 122 -7.50 24.82 3.46
CA GLU A 122 -7.17 24.35 2.11
C GLU A 122 -5.68 24.48 1.79
N ALA A 123 -4.99 25.46 2.40
CA ALA A 123 -3.55 25.59 2.23
C ALA A 123 -2.81 24.36 2.78
N VAL A 124 -3.25 23.84 3.93
CA VAL A 124 -2.68 22.62 4.52
C VAL A 124 -3.01 21.40 3.65
N ARG A 125 -4.22 21.34 3.07
CA ARG A 125 -4.59 20.29 2.10
C ARG A 125 -3.61 20.24 0.93
N PHE A 126 -3.35 21.40 0.33
CA PHE A 126 -2.45 21.53 -0.81
C PHE A 126 -1.01 21.14 -0.44
N LEU A 127 -0.50 21.65 0.68
CA LEU A 127 0.84 21.30 1.16
C LEU A 127 0.99 19.78 1.39
N MET A 128 0.01 19.15 2.04
CA MET A 128 0.02 17.70 2.25
C MET A 128 -0.02 16.93 0.93
N ALA A 129 -0.84 17.35 -0.02
CA ALA A 129 -0.90 16.72 -1.34
C ALA A 129 0.45 16.82 -2.06
N VAL A 130 1.09 18.00 -2.05
CA VAL A 130 2.43 18.21 -2.64
C VAL A 130 3.47 17.33 -1.96
N THR A 131 3.49 17.26 -0.62
CA THR A 131 4.42 16.40 0.12
C THR A 131 4.26 14.93 -0.25
N ILE A 132 3.02 14.44 -0.35
CA ILE A 132 2.75 13.06 -0.75
C ILE A 132 3.25 12.81 -2.17
N VAL A 133 2.95 13.70 -3.13
CA VAL A 133 3.39 13.56 -4.52
C VAL A 133 4.92 13.54 -4.63
N LEU A 134 5.60 14.47 -3.97
CA LEU A 134 7.06 14.52 -3.93
C LEU A 134 7.66 13.25 -3.29
N GLY A 135 7.06 12.77 -2.20
CA GLY A 135 7.49 11.54 -1.54
C GLY A 135 7.33 10.30 -2.43
N VAL A 136 6.21 10.19 -3.15
CA VAL A 136 5.98 9.10 -4.11
C VAL A 136 6.96 9.19 -5.28
N MET A 137 7.20 10.39 -5.83
CA MET A 137 8.19 10.55 -6.89
C MET A 137 9.60 10.17 -6.43
N GLY A 138 10.00 10.57 -5.22
CA GLY A 138 11.29 10.19 -4.65
C GLY A 138 11.41 8.69 -4.35
N TYR A 139 10.28 8.01 -4.11
CA TYR A 139 10.26 6.55 -3.94
C TYR A 139 10.34 5.79 -5.28
N LEU A 140 9.80 6.37 -6.35
CA LEU A 140 9.77 5.76 -7.70
C LEU A 140 11.00 6.08 -8.56
N ALA A 141 11.76 7.14 -8.22
CA ALA A 141 12.99 7.54 -8.90
C ALA A 141 14.19 6.67 -8.50
#